data_AF-A0A0L8FPK6-F1
#
_entry.id   AF-A0A0L8FPK6-F1
#
_cell.length_a   1.000
_cell.length_b   1.000
_cell.length_c   1.000
_cell.angle_alpha   90.00
_cell.angle_beta   90.00
_cell.angle_gamma   90.00
#
_symmetry.space_group_name_H-M   'P 1'
#
loop_
_entity.id
_entity.type
_entity.pdbx_description
1 polymer ?
#
loop_
_entity_poly.entity_id
_entity_poly.type
_entity_poly.pdbx_seq_one_letter_code
_entity_poly.pdbx_strand_id
1 'polypeptide(L)'
;MLSIIGPQLSHFQNILRMQCLVGYSGGHTENPTYNEICSGKTNHAEVVRMQFNPSEVKYVDLLKIFWESHNPTQGMRQGNDIGTTYRSAIYCYGEQQLKEAQETKEKYEVALKKKGFPAITTEICPAMKFYYAEDYHQQYLHKNPSGYCGLGGTGVSCPREEL
;
A
#
# COMPACT_ATOMS: atom_id res chain seq x y z
N MET A 1 -2.82 -6.03 4.74
CA MET A 1 -2.38 -4.62 4.87
C MET A 1 -1.64 -4.25 3.61
N LEU A 2 -1.81 -3.04 3.11
CA LEU A 2 -1.17 -2.58 1.88
C LEU A 2 -0.34 -1.33 2.18
N SER A 3 0.92 -1.31 1.76
CA SER A 3 1.77 -0.10 1.78
C SER A 3 1.40 0.77 0.60
N ILE A 4 0.61 1.79 0.86
CA ILE A 4 0.44 2.90 -0.07
C ILE A 4 0.82 4.14 0.73
N ILE A 5 1.72 4.94 0.17
CA ILE A 5 2.27 6.11 0.86
C ILE A 5 1.14 7.06 1.23
N GLY A 6 0.97 7.32 2.52
CA GLY A 6 -0.06 8.22 3.00
C GLY A 6 -1.51 7.70 2.90
N PRO A 7 -2.51 8.54 3.22
CA PRO A 7 -3.88 8.12 3.55
C PRO A 7 -4.73 7.70 2.34
N GLN A 8 -4.15 7.28 1.23
CA GLN A 8 -4.82 7.17 -0.07
C GLN A 8 -5.97 6.18 -0.06
N LEU A 9 -5.78 5.01 0.56
CA LEU A 9 -6.87 4.05 0.74
C LEU A 9 -7.93 4.55 1.72
N SER A 10 -7.58 5.42 2.67
CA SER A 10 -8.57 6.06 3.54
C SER A 10 -9.49 7.03 2.78
N HIS A 11 -9.06 7.56 1.63
CA HIS A 11 -9.97 8.30 0.76
C HIS A 11 -11.09 7.39 0.21
N PHE A 12 -10.76 6.12 -0.08
CA PHE A 12 -11.71 5.13 -0.58
C PHE A 12 -12.56 4.49 0.53
N GLN A 13 -12.34 4.82 1.80
CA GLN A 13 -13.08 4.26 2.94
C GLN A 13 -14.60 4.43 2.79
N ASN A 14 -15.02 5.60 2.28
CA ASN A 14 -16.42 5.97 2.09
C ASN A 14 -17.02 5.31 0.84
N ILE A 15 -16.20 5.07 -0.18
CA ILE A 15 -16.62 4.49 -1.46
C ILE A 15 -16.87 2.99 -1.29
N LEU A 16 -16.06 2.33 -0.46
CA LEU A 16 -16.05 0.86 -0.36
C LEU A 16 -16.53 0.35 1.01
N ARG A 17 -17.08 1.22 1.88
CA ARG A 17 -17.58 0.84 3.23
C ARG A 17 -16.59 0.00 4.02
N MET A 18 -15.36 0.47 4.14
CA MET A 18 -14.29 -0.20 4.87
C MET A 18 -13.70 0.70 5.95
N GLN A 19 -13.10 0.08 6.97
CA GLN A 19 -12.32 0.81 7.97
C GLN A 19 -10.84 0.78 7.59
N CYS A 20 -10.20 1.94 7.61
CA CYS A 20 -8.79 2.11 7.30
C CYS A 20 -8.05 2.68 8.51
N LEU A 21 -6.92 2.06 8.85
CA LEU A 21 -6.00 2.50 9.89
C LEU A 21 -4.61 2.63 9.28
N VAL A 22 -3.92 3.74 9.54
CA VAL A 22 -2.53 3.91 9.12
C VAL A 22 -1.58 3.49 10.23
N GLY A 23 -0.42 2.97 9.84
CA GLY A 23 0.56 2.46 10.78
C GLY A 23 1.80 1.94 10.10
N TYR A 24 2.53 1.12 10.84
CA TYR A 24 3.86 0.67 10.49
C TYR A 24 3.95 -0.85 10.62
N SER A 25 4.57 -1.51 9.63
CA SER A 25 4.76 -2.96 9.61
C SER A 25 5.94 -3.34 8.71
N GLY A 26 6.43 -4.58 8.84
CA GLY A 26 7.50 -5.13 7.99
C GLY A 26 8.93 -4.85 8.45
N GLY A 27 9.08 -4.07 9.52
CA GLY A 27 10.34 -3.82 10.20
C GLY A 27 10.54 -4.69 11.44
N HIS A 28 11.63 -4.44 12.16
CA HIS A 28 12.05 -5.22 13.31
C HIS A 28 11.95 -4.45 14.65
N THR A 29 11.84 -3.12 14.61
CA THR A 29 11.70 -2.31 15.83
C THR A 29 10.30 -2.46 16.43
N GLU A 30 10.22 -2.67 17.74
CA GLU A 30 8.94 -2.69 18.44
C GLU A 30 8.46 -1.28 18.78
N ASN A 31 7.15 -1.04 18.65
CA ASN A 31 6.48 0.24 18.96
C ASN A 31 7.21 1.48 18.37
N PRO A 32 7.53 1.47 17.06
CA PRO A 32 8.28 2.56 16.44
C PRO A 32 7.43 3.84 16.41
N THR A 33 8.09 4.97 16.64
CA THR A 33 7.53 6.32 16.42
C THR A 33 7.77 6.78 14.97
N TYR A 34 6.99 7.76 14.51
CA TYR A 34 7.21 8.36 13.19
C TYR A 34 8.66 8.85 13.00
N ASN A 35 9.23 9.52 14.01
CA ASN A 35 10.60 10.02 13.98
C ASN A 35 11.64 8.89 13.82
N GLU A 36 11.45 7.75 14.48
CA GLU A 36 12.33 6.59 14.34
C GLU A 36 12.22 5.98 12.95
N ILE A 37 11.03 5.97 12.38
CA ILE A 37 10.79 5.45 11.03
C ILE A 37 11.40 6.35 9.97
N CYS A 38 11.32 7.68 10.13
CA CYS A 38 11.99 8.63 9.24
C CYS A 38 13.52 8.43 9.19
N SER A 39 14.12 7.84 10.23
CA SER A 39 15.55 7.50 10.21
C SER A 39 15.91 6.36 9.24
N GLY A 40 14.92 5.58 8.78
CA GLY A 40 15.09 4.41 7.92
C GLY A 40 15.65 3.17 8.64
N LYS A 41 16.04 3.28 9.91
CA LYS A 41 16.71 2.20 10.67
C LYS A 41 15.77 1.09 11.14
N THR A 42 14.47 1.37 11.27
CA THR A 42 13.50 0.40 11.78
C THR A 42 13.09 -0.65 10.75
N ASN A 43 13.35 -0.35 9.47
CA ASN A 43 12.93 -1.11 8.29
C ASN A 43 11.40 -1.31 8.17
N HIS A 44 10.59 -0.57 8.93
CA HIS A 44 9.14 -0.57 8.73
C HIS A 44 8.78 0.12 7.42
N ALA A 45 7.71 -0.34 6.78
CA ALA A 45 7.00 0.39 5.74
C ALA A 45 5.80 1.13 6.38
N GLU A 46 5.45 2.29 5.83
CA GLU A 46 4.13 2.89 6.08
C GLU A 46 3.05 2.05 5.42
N VAL A 47 2.05 1.62 6.18
CA VAL A 47 0.98 0.75 5.68
C VAL A 47 -0.40 1.21 6.11
N VAL A 48 -1.38 0.85 5.26
CA VAL A 48 -2.80 0.93 5.58
C VAL A 48 -3.29 -0.49 5.91
N ARG A 49 -3.82 -0.66 7.13
CA ARG A 49 -4.60 -1.83 7.51
C ARG A 49 -6.06 -1.56 7.19
N MET A 50 -6.66 -2.47 6.43
CA MET A 50 -8.05 -2.37 6.00
C MET A 50 -8.86 -3.51 6.59
N GLN A 51 -10.06 -3.18 7.06
CA GLN A 51 -11.08 -4.13 7.45
C GLN A 51 -12.31 -3.90 6.57
N PHE A 52 -12.74 -4.95 5.87
CA PHE A 52 -13.83 -4.88 4.88
C PHE A 52 -14.68 -6.16 4.94
N ASN A 53 -15.92 -6.07 4.46
CA ASN A 53 -16.81 -7.22 4.32
C ASN A 53 -16.56 -7.93 2.97
N PRO A 54 -16.09 -9.19 2.94
CA PRO A 54 -15.78 -9.90 1.70
C PRO A 54 -17.00 -10.20 0.81
N SER A 55 -18.22 -10.05 1.35
CA SER A 55 -19.45 -10.12 0.56
C SER A 55 -19.74 -8.83 -0.22
N GLU A 56 -19.20 -7.68 0.21
CA GLU A 56 -19.40 -6.37 -0.42
C GLU A 56 -18.18 -5.93 -1.25
N VAL A 57 -16.96 -6.22 -0.76
CA VAL A 57 -15.70 -5.81 -1.37
C VAL A 57 -14.81 -7.02 -1.56
N LYS A 58 -14.36 -7.27 -2.79
CA LYS A 58 -13.40 -8.34 -3.07
C LYS A 58 -11.98 -7.86 -2.82
N TYR A 59 -11.13 -8.75 -2.32
CA TYR A 59 -9.71 -8.43 -2.07
C TYR A 59 -8.99 -8.01 -3.35
N VAL A 60 -9.33 -8.65 -4.47
CA VAL A 60 -8.84 -8.31 -5.80
C VAL A 60 -9.15 -6.85 -6.20
N ASP A 61 -10.31 -6.31 -5.84
CA ASP A 61 -10.62 -4.91 -6.11
C ASP A 61 -9.70 -3.96 -5.32
N LEU A 62 -9.31 -4.35 -4.10
CA LEU A 62 -8.34 -3.60 -3.29
C LEU A 62 -6.94 -3.67 -3.87
N LEU A 63 -6.54 -4.84 -4.39
CA LEU A 63 -5.28 -5.02 -5.10
C LEU A 63 -5.25 -4.15 -6.37
N LYS A 64 -6.35 -4.08 -7.11
CA LYS A 64 -6.46 -3.21 -8.28
C LYS A 64 -6.19 -1.75 -7.91
N ILE A 65 -6.90 -1.25 -6.89
CA ILE A 65 -6.72 0.11 -6.40
C ILE A 65 -5.26 0.33 -5.98
N PHE A 66 -4.67 -0.63 -5.26
CA PHE A 66 -3.28 -0.56 -4.87
C PHE A 66 -2.33 -0.40 -6.05
N TRP A 67 -2.44 -1.25 -7.07
CA TRP A 67 -1.58 -1.22 -8.25
C TRP A 67 -1.69 0.10 -9.03
N GLU A 68 -2.89 0.65 -9.12
CA GLU A 68 -3.17 1.89 -9.87
C GLU A 68 -2.82 3.16 -9.08
N SER A 69 -2.78 3.10 -7.75
CA SER A 69 -2.62 4.28 -6.89
C SER A 69 -1.18 4.75 -6.70
N HIS A 70 -0.17 3.95 -7.02
CA HIS A 70 1.24 4.31 -6.82
C HIS A 70 2.14 3.73 -7.92
N ASN A 71 3.44 4.07 -7.92
CA ASN A 71 4.42 3.43 -8.79
C ASN A 71 5.12 2.27 -8.05
N PRO A 72 4.82 1.00 -8.38
CA PRO A 72 5.37 -0.17 -7.68
C PRO A 72 6.78 -0.58 -8.13
N THR A 73 7.42 0.19 -9.03
CA THR A 73 8.73 -0.15 -9.63
C THR A 73 9.88 0.68 -9.08
N GLN A 74 9.65 1.45 -7.99
CA GLN A 74 10.59 2.45 -7.50
C GLN A 74 11.50 1.98 -6.36
N GLY A 75 11.32 0.75 -5.87
CA GLY A 75 12.12 0.18 -4.79
C GLY A 75 11.87 0.86 -3.46
N MET A 76 12.94 1.35 -2.83
CA MET A 76 12.89 2.05 -1.53
C MET A 76 12.56 3.54 -1.70
N ARG A 77 11.50 3.83 -2.48
CA ARG A 77 11.07 5.18 -2.85
C ARG A 77 9.64 5.16 -3.39
N GLN A 78 8.93 6.26 -3.19
CA GLN A 78 7.78 6.64 -4.01
C GLN A 78 7.86 8.12 -4.40
N GLY A 79 7.90 8.43 -5.69
CA GLY A 79 8.03 9.81 -6.16
C GLY A 79 9.24 10.51 -5.53
N ASN A 80 8.98 11.57 -4.76
CA ASN A 80 9.99 12.35 -4.03
C ASN A 80 10.27 11.80 -2.62
N ASP A 81 9.47 10.86 -2.12
CA ASP A 81 9.62 10.26 -0.80
C ASP A 81 10.61 9.09 -0.86
N ILE A 82 11.82 9.29 -0.33
CA ILE A 82 12.95 8.36 -0.44
C ILE A 82 13.19 7.67 0.92
N GLY A 83 13.25 6.33 0.91
CA GLY A 83 13.50 5.53 2.10
C GLY A 83 12.81 4.17 2.07
N THR A 84 13.30 3.24 2.89
CA THR A 84 12.71 1.91 3.08
C THR A 84 11.26 1.99 3.56
N THR A 85 10.92 3.03 4.34
CA THR A 85 9.58 3.41 4.79
C THR A 85 8.56 3.52 3.65
N TYR A 86 9.03 3.94 2.48
CA TYR A 86 8.22 4.35 1.34
C TYR A 86 8.17 3.27 0.25
N ARG A 87 8.61 2.05 0.57
CA ARG A 87 8.57 0.94 -0.37
C ARG A 87 7.14 0.43 -0.60
N SER A 88 6.90 -0.06 -1.80
CA SER A 88 5.67 -0.79 -2.12
C SER A 88 5.65 -2.15 -1.41
N ALA A 89 4.57 -2.49 -0.71
CA ALA A 89 4.44 -3.73 0.05
C ALA A 89 2.98 -4.18 0.22
N ILE A 90 2.76 -5.49 0.27
CA ILE A 90 1.48 -6.17 0.50
C ILE A 90 1.69 -7.23 1.58
N TYR A 91 1.04 -7.05 2.72
CA TYR A 91 1.08 -7.93 3.87
C TYR A 91 -0.23 -8.72 3.98
N CYS A 92 -0.20 -9.99 3.60
CA CYS A 92 -1.38 -10.82 3.36
C CYS A 92 -1.81 -11.61 4.61
N TYR A 93 -3.12 -11.70 4.84
CA TYR A 93 -3.72 -12.57 5.85
C TYR A 93 -4.20 -13.87 5.17
N GLY A 94 -3.50 -14.97 5.44
CA GLY A 94 -3.80 -16.29 4.89
C GLY A 94 -3.27 -16.51 3.47
N GLU A 95 -3.28 -17.76 3.03
CA GLU A 95 -2.70 -18.19 1.75
C GLU A 95 -3.48 -17.67 0.54
N GLN A 96 -4.80 -17.52 0.67
CA GLN A 96 -5.64 -17.01 -0.42
C GLN A 96 -5.25 -15.57 -0.82
N GLN A 97 -5.08 -14.67 0.16
CA GLN A 97 -4.64 -13.30 -0.13
C GLN A 97 -3.23 -13.27 -0.71
N LEU A 98 -2.35 -14.16 -0.25
CA LEU A 98 -0.99 -14.26 -0.77
C LEU A 98 -1.03 -14.61 -2.27
N LYS A 99 -1.75 -15.68 -2.61
CA LYS A 99 -1.94 -16.12 -4.00
C LYS A 99 -2.53 -15.03 -4.89
N GLU A 100 -3.65 -14.41 -4.48
CA GLU A 100 -4.30 -13.34 -5.24
C GLU A 100 -3.38 -12.12 -5.45
N ALA A 101 -2.55 -11.79 -4.45
CA ALA A 101 -1.57 -10.72 -4.56
C ALA A 101 -0.43 -11.05 -5.54
N GLN A 102 0.07 -12.29 -5.56
CA GLN A 102 1.05 -12.71 -6.57
C GLN A 102 0.46 -12.72 -7.99
N GLU A 103 -0.73 -13.28 -8.17
CA GLU A 103 -1.36 -13.36 -9.49
C GLU A 103 -1.65 -11.96 -10.07
N THR A 104 -2.14 -11.03 -9.25
CA THR A 104 -2.35 -9.64 -9.69
C THR A 104 -1.05 -8.91 -9.96
N LYS A 105 0.03 -9.18 -9.19
CA LYS A 105 1.38 -8.65 -9.46
C LYS A 105 1.84 -9.06 -10.86
N GLU A 106 1.78 -10.34 -11.19
CA GLU A 106 2.22 -10.86 -12.49
C GLU A 106 1.45 -10.22 -13.65
N LYS A 107 0.13 -10.11 -13.53
CA LYS A 107 -0.72 -9.45 -14.53
C LYS A 107 -0.36 -7.97 -14.69
N TYR A 108 -0.15 -7.27 -13.58
CA TYR A 108 0.18 -5.85 -13.64
C TYR A 108 1.60 -5.61 -14.17
N GLU A 109 2.55 -6.49 -13.86
CA GLU A 109 3.91 -6.43 -14.36
C GLU A 109 3.97 -6.53 -15.89
N VAL A 110 3.13 -7.38 -16.50
CA VAL A 110 2.96 -7.44 -17.96
C VAL A 110 2.43 -6.10 -18.51
N ALA A 111 1.44 -5.49 -17.86
CA ALA A 111 0.88 -4.21 -18.28
C ALA A 111 1.90 -3.05 -18.16
N LEU A 112 2.66 -3.00 -17.06
CA LEU A 112 3.72 -2.03 -16.83
C LEU A 112 4.87 -2.18 -17.84
N LYS A 113 5.28 -3.42 -18.14
CA LYS A 113 6.33 -3.69 -19.12
C LYS A 113 5.96 -3.19 -20.53
N LYS A 114 4.69 -3.32 -20.94
CA LYS A 114 4.18 -2.75 -22.22
C LYS A 114 4.31 -1.23 -22.29
N LYS A 115 4.40 -0.56 -21.14
CA LYS A 115 4.57 0.89 -21.01
C LYS A 115 6.00 1.31 -20.72
N GLY A 116 6.96 0.37 -20.74
CA GLY A 116 8.39 0.65 -20.55
C GLY A 116 8.82 0.82 -19.09
N PHE A 117 7.97 0.45 -18.13
CA PHE A 117 8.36 0.48 -16.72
C PHE A 117 9.29 -0.70 -16.37
N PRO A 118 10.19 -0.53 -15.37
CA PRO A 118 10.97 -1.61 -14.80
C PRO A 118 10.11 -2.70 -14.13
N ALA A 119 10.77 -3.77 -13.68
CA ALA A 119 10.14 -4.83 -12.89
C ALA A 119 9.52 -4.30 -11.60
N ILE A 120 8.45 -4.98 -11.13
CA ILE A 120 7.78 -4.63 -9.89
C ILE A 120 8.67 -4.95 -8.69
N THR A 121 8.84 -3.97 -7.82
CA THR A 121 9.64 -4.06 -6.58
C THR A 121 8.80 -4.32 -5.33
N THR A 122 7.48 -4.48 -5.48
CA THR A 122 6.55 -4.71 -4.36
C THR A 122 6.91 -5.96 -3.57
N GLU A 123 7.10 -5.79 -2.26
CA GLU A 123 7.25 -6.87 -1.30
C GLU A 123 5.88 -7.53 -1.06
N ILE A 124 5.76 -8.86 -1.20
CA ILE A 124 4.51 -9.57 -0.91
C ILE A 124 4.83 -10.70 0.06
N CYS A 125 4.31 -10.62 1.29
CA CYS A 125 4.59 -11.61 2.33
C CYS A 125 3.43 -11.72 3.34
N PRO A 126 3.43 -12.73 4.22
CA PRO A 126 2.44 -12.83 5.29
C PRO A 126 2.44 -11.61 6.21
N ALA A 127 1.26 -11.28 6.74
CA ALA A 127 1.09 -10.14 7.63
C ALA A 127 1.90 -10.28 8.92
N MET A 128 2.72 -9.26 9.19
CA MET A 128 3.48 -9.12 10.42
C MET A 128 2.72 -8.26 11.43
N LYS A 129 3.34 -8.01 12.60
CA LYS A 129 2.78 -7.14 13.64
C LYS A 129 2.60 -5.71 13.10
N PHE A 130 1.39 -5.18 13.31
CA PHE A 130 1.00 -3.83 12.93
C PHE A 130 1.11 -2.90 14.14
N TYR A 131 1.83 -1.80 13.97
CA TYR A 131 1.92 -0.72 14.95
C TYR A 131 1.10 0.46 14.47
N TYR A 132 0.21 0.97 15.30
CA TYR A 132 -0.59 2.15 14.95
C TYR A 132 0.33 3.37 14.83
N ALA A 133 0.14 4.15 13.77
CA ALA A 133 0.72 5.49 13.70
C ALA A 133 -0.04 6.44 14.63
N GLU A 134 0.61 7.54 14.99
CA GLU A 134 0.07 8.57 15.87
C GLU A 134 -1.25 9.17 15.34
N ASP A 135 -2.10 9.66 16.24
CA ASP A 135 -3.47 10.13 15.93
C ASP A 135 -3.54 11.22 14.84
N TYR A 136 -2.49 12.03 14.72
CA TYR A 136 -2.44 13.07 13.68
C TYR A 136 -2.25 12.50 12.27
N HIS A 137 -1.70 11.28 12.14
CA HIS A 137 -1.61 10.58 10.85
C HIS A 137 -2.94 9.90 10.47
N GLN A 138 -3.77 9.53 11.45
CA GLN A 138 -5.06 8.89 11.20
C GLN A 138 -6.01 9.84 10.46
N GLN A 139 -6.56 9.38 9.33
CA GLN A 139 -7.46 10.15 8.46
C GLN A 139 -6.90 11.54 8.08
N TYR A 140 -5.58 11.65 7.90
CA TYR A 140 -4.92 12.94 7.68
C TYR A 140 -5.49 13.73 6.49
N LEU A 141 -5.79 13.10 5.35
CA LEU A 141 -6.39 13.79 4.18
C LEU A 141 -7.85 14.22 4.40
N HIS A 142 -8.57 13.55 5.29
CA HIS A 142 -9.90 14.01 5.70
C HIS A 142 -9.79 15.27 6.58
N LYS A 143 -8.80 15.30 7.48
CA LYS A 143 -8.50 16.45 8.35
C LYS A 143 -7.87 17.61 7.58
N ASN A 144 -7.10 17.33 6.54
CA ASN A 144 -6.35 18.29 5.72
C ASN A 144 -6.64 18.05 4.22
N PRO A 145 -7.77 18.55 3.69
CA PRO A 145 -8.18 18.30 2.30
C PRO A 145 -7.17 18.79 1.25
N SER A 146 -6.41 19.84 1.55
CA SER A 146 -5.34 20.38 0.70
C SER A 146 -3.96 19.80 1.01
N GLY A 147 -3.88 18.77 1.87
CA GLY A 147 -2.64 18.15 2.27
C GLY A 147 -1.90 17.51 1.08
N TYR A 148 -0.58 17.63 1.07
CA TYR A 148 0.23 16.98 0.04
C TYR A 148 0.07 15.47 0.11
N CYS A 149 -0.25 14.89 -1.05
CA CYS A 149 -0.17 13.47 -1.28
C CYS A 149 0.68 13.29 -2.54
N GLY A 150 1.89 12.73 -2.38
CA GLY A 150 2.93 12.66 -3.42
C GLY A 150 2.64 11.66 -4.54
N LEU A 151 1.48 11.77 -5.19
CA LEU A 151 0.99 10.78 -6.15
C LEU A 151 0.97 11.24 -7.60
N GLY A 152 1.65 10.46 -8.43
CA GLY A 152 1.44 10.42 -9.87
C GLY A 152 0.95 9.06 -10.39
N GLY A 153 0.73 8.05 -9.54
CA GLY A 153 0.49 6.67 -9.98
C GLY A 153 1.49 6.23 -11.07
N THR A 154 1.10 5.27 -11.91
CA THR A 154 1.80 4.97 -13.17
C THR A 154 1.02 5.44 -14.40
N GLY A 155 -0.25 5.78 -14.24
CA GLY A 155 -1.20 5.97 -15.34
C GLY A 155 -1.56 4.69 -16.11
N VAL A 156 -1.16 3.52 -15.59
CA VAL A 156 -1.45 2.21 -16.19
C VAL A 156 -2.62 1.57 -15.45
N SER A 157 -3.63 1.10 -16.18
CA SER A 157 -4.74 0.37 -15.55
C SER A 157 -4.34 -1.08 -15.30
N CYS A 158 -4.71 -1.58 -14.12
CA CYS A 158 -4.56 -2.96 -13.75
C CYS A 158 -5.60 -3.81 -14.51
N PRO A 159 -5.17 -4.80 -15.32
CA PRO A 159 -6.06 -5.59 -16.16
C PRO A 159 -7.16 -6.27 -15.34
N ARG A 160 -8.41 -6.15 -15.79
CA ARG A 160 -9.60 -6.71 -15.12
C ARG A 160 -10.06 -8.04 -15.72
N GLU A 161 -9.61 -8.34 -16.94
CA GLU A 161 -10.02 -9.53 -17.68
C GLU A 161 -9.34 -10.76 -17.06
N GLU A 162 -10.15 -11.58 -16.38
CA GLU A 162 -9.82 -12.87 -15.77
C GLU A 162 -9.07 -12.83 -14.43
N LEU A 163 -9.60 -12.11 -13.42
CA LEU A 163 -9.26 -12.34 -12.00
C LEU A 163 -10.35 -13.13 -11.29
#